data_AF-A0A522IAG7-F1
#
_entry.id   AF-A0A522IAG7-F1
#
_cell.length_a   1.000
_cell.length_b   1.000
_cell.length_c   1.000
_cell.angle_alpha   90.00
_cell.angle_beta   90.00
_cell.angle_gamma   90.00
#
_symmetry.space_group_name_H-M   'P 1'
#
loop_
_entity.id
_entity.type
_entity.pdbx_description
1 polymer ?
#
loop_
_entity_poly.entity_id
_entity_poly.type
_entity_poly.pdbx_seq_one_letter_code
_entity_poly.pdbx_strand_id
1 'polypeptide(L)'
;MLDVQGGTGGGTVKGRVRPYDEAARLGVIDAPIRDLVDAMNVRGVVQTRSSCAGHCWPLLGALHTPFVMFEADSRYARRLATVIHRDWCALHHYLHYDWDVTARFDDAGELVFLLECRSRRFRRSRLERDFRTLCSWADEIFRSGDVARRSDFDLCSSDWHDTLAAVLAASQGVRGAAQ
;
A
#
# COMPACT_ATOMS: atom_id res chain seq x y z
N MET A 1 -12.14 -4.92 -41.86
CA MET A 1 -11.34 -5.84 -42.69
C MET A 1 -10.02 -5.18 -43.01
N LEU A 2 -9.00 -5.49 -42.21
CA LEU A 2 -7.59 -5.58 -42.59
C LEU A 2 -6.93 -6.39 -41.47
N ASP A 3 -6.71 -7.66 -41.76
CA ASP A 3 -5.84 -8.55 -41.00
C ASP A 3 -4.40 -8.07 -41.09
N VAL A 4 -3.71 -8.03 -39.95
CA VAL A 4 -2.26 -8.14 -39.87
C VAL A 4 -1.95 -9.18 -38.80
N GLN A 5 -1.65 -10.39 -39.26
CA GLN A 5 -0.96 -11.42 -38.47
C GLN A 5 0.54 -11.11 -38.39
N GLY A 6 1.16 -11.50 -37.27
CA GLY A 6 2.59 -11.83 -37.24
C GLY A 6 3.43 -11.03 -36.25
N GLY A 7 3.57 -11.54 -35.03
CA GLY A 7 4.49 -10.99 -34.04
C GLY A 7 4.44 -11.73 -32.70
N THR A 8 4.90 -12.97 -32.68
CA THR A 8 5.22 -13.71 -31.44
C THR A 8 6.38 -13.02 -30.72
N GLY A 9 6.04 -12.08 -29.84
CA GLY A 9 6.95 -11.48 -28.87
C GLY A 9 6.24 -11.46 -27.52
N GLY A 10 6.59 -12.41 -26.64
CA GLY A 10 6.04 -12.55 -25.28
C GLY A 10 6.52 -11.45 -24.34
N GLY A 11 6.21 -10.20 -24.67
CA GLY A 11 6.34 -9.06 -23.77
C GLY A 11 5.03 -8.92 -23.00
N THR A 12 5.02 -9.32 -21.73
CA THR A 12 3.90 -9.05 -20.83
C THR A 12 3.71 -7.53 -20.77
N VAL A 13 2.67 -7.01 -21.43
CA VAL A 13 2.42 -5.57 -21.49
C VAL A 13 2.19 -5.05 -20.06
N LYS A 14 3.19 -4.33 -19.54
CA LYS A 14 3.11 -3.57 -18.29
C LYS A 14 2.04 -2.48 -18.45
N GLY A 15 1.16 -2.33 -17.48
CA GLY A 15 0.15 -1.24 -17.45
C GLY A 15 -1.30 -1.66 -17.65
N ARG A 16 -1.60 -2.90 -18.06
CA ARG A 16 -2.99 -3.41 -18.00
C ARG A 16 -3.36 -3.78 -16.56
N VAL A 17 -4.50 -3.30 -16.07
CA VAL A 17 -5.07 -3.70 -14.78
C VAL A 17 -5.34 -5.20 -14.81
N ARG A 18 -4.88 -5.91 -13.77
CA ARG A 18 -5.00 -7.36 -13.61
C ARG A 18 -5.25 -7.68 -12.15
N PRO A 19 -5.94 -8.80 -11.83
CA PRO A 19 -5.98 -9.31 -10.47
C PRO A 19 -4.58 -9.57 -9.92
N TYR A 20 -4.39 -9.36 -8.61
CA TYR A 20 -3.12 -9.54 -7.92
C TYR A 20 -2.46 -10.90 -8.24
N ASP A 21 -3.19 -12.01 -8.12
CA ASP A 21 -2.63 -13.34 -8.36
C ASP A 21 -2.04 -13.50 -9.78
N GLU A 22 -2.67 -12.86 -10.78
CA GLU A 22 -2.15 -12.86 -12.15
C GLU A 22 -0.90 -11.99 -12.27
N ALA A 23 -0.93 -10.78 -11.70
CA ALA A 23 0.21 -9.87 -11.72
C ALA A 23 1.45 -10.45 -11.01
N ALA A 24 1.24 -11.13 -9.89
CA ALA A 24 2.27 -11.83 -9.13
C ALA A 24 2.87 -12.99 -9.95
N ARG A 25 2.04 -13.86 -10.53
CA ARG A 25 2.50 -14.97 -11.39
C ARG A 25 3.29 -14.49 -12.60
N LEU A 26 2.89 -13.37 -13.20
CA LEU A 26 3.56 -12.79 -14.36
C LEU A 26 4.82 -11.99 -14.01
N GLY A 27 5.12 -11.78 -12.72
CA GLY A 27 6.28 -11.02 -12.27
C GLY A 27 6.26 -9.54 -12.69
N VAL A 28 5.07 -8.96 -12.92
CA VAL A 28 4.93 -7.58 -13.41
C VAL A 28 4.79 -6.53 -12.31
N ILE A 29 4.76 -6.95 -11.04
CA ILE A 29 4.79 -6.06 -9.87
C ILE A 29 6.22 -5.54 -9.69
N ASP A 30 6.36 -4.21 -9.60
CA ASP A 30 7.64 -3.54 -9.36
C ASP A 30 8.35 -4.12 -8.14
N ALA A 31 9.57 -4.62 -8.34
CA ALA A 31 10.31 -5.33 -7.29
C ALA A 31 10.43 -4.54 -5.96
N PRO A 32 10.68 -3.21 -5.95
CA PRO A 32 10.87 -2.49 -4.68
C PRO A 32 9.61 -2.38 -3.81
N ILE A 33 8.41 -2.45 -4.38
CA ILE A 33 7.14 -2.31 -3.64
C ILE A 33 6.41 -3.65 -3.47
N ARG A 34 6.96 -4.74 -4.02
CA ARG A 34 6.30 -6.05 -4.05
C ARG A 34 5.90 -6.54 -2.67
N ASP A 35 6.80 -6.53 -1.71
CA ASP A 35 6.52 -7.04 -0.36
C ASP A 35 5.37 -6.28 0.31
N LEU A 36 5.28 -4.96 0.08
CA LEU A 36 4.16 -4.15 0.55
C LEU A 36 2.86 -4.57 -0.16
N VAL A 37 2.87 -4.73 -1.49
CA VAL A 37 1.69 -5.19 -2.24
C VAL A 37 1.23 -6.56 -1.75
N ASP A 38 2.15 -7.49 -1.53
CA ASP A 38 1.87 -8.84 -1.04
C ASP A 38 1.28 -8.81 0.38
N ALA A 39 1.85 -7.99 1.28
CA ALA A 39 1.34 -7.80 2.65
C ALA A 39 -0.06 -7.16 2.66
N MET A 40 -0.35 -6.28 1.70
CA MET A 40 -1.66 -5.67 1.57
C MET A 40 -2.73 -6.65 1.05
N ASN A 41 -2.38 -7.68 0.26
CA ASN A 41 -3.37 -8.63 -0.27
C ASN A 41 -3.74 -9.71 0.76
N VAL A 42 -4.72 -9.40 1.61
CA VAL A 42 -5.29 -10.35 2.57
C VAL A 42 -6.65 -10.84 2.07
N ARG A 43 -6.76 -12.14 1.82
CA ARG A 43 -7.96 -12.77 1.22
C ARG A 43 -9.24 -12.41 1.99
N GLY A 44 -10.19 -11.78 1.27
CA GLY A 44 -11.48 -11.38 1.84
C GLY A 44 -11.45 -10.13 2.71
N VAL A 45 -10.29 -9.46 2.82
CA VAL A 45 -10.10 -8.26 3.63
C VAL A 45 -9.66 -7.09 2.78
N VAL A 46 -8.56 -7.25 2.04
CA VAL A 46 -7.98 -6.23 1.17
C VAL A 46 -7.56 -6.85 -0.16
N GLN A 47 -7.84 -6.17 -1.26
CA GLN A 47 -7.40 -6.55 -2.60
C GLN A 47 -6.75 -5.36 -3.31
N THR A 48 -5.48 -5.48 -3.70
CA THR A 48 -4.82 -4.43 -4.48
C THR A 48 -5.23 -4.48 -5.94
N ARG A 49 -5.43 -3.31 -6.55
CA ARG A 49 -5.81 -3.14 -7.96
C ARG A 49 -4.65 -2.69 -8.84
N SER A 50 -3.81 -1.81 -8.32
CA SER A 50 -2.63 -1.30 -9.03
C SER A 50 -1.60 -0.76 -8.06
N SER A 51 -0.35 -0.68 -8.49
CA SER A 51 0.75 -0.17 -7.68
C SER A 51 1.87 0.38 -8.55
N CYS A 52 2.64 1.33 -8.02
CA CYS A 52 3.90 1.78 -8.62
C CYS A 52 4.94 2.00 -7.51
N ALA A 53 6.17 1.56 -7.72
CA ALA A 53 7.27 1.80 -6.77
C ALA A 53 7.84 3.23 -6.84
N GLY A 54 7.22 4.10 -7.62
CA GLY A 54 7.68 5.44 -7.92
C GLY A 54 8.88 5.44 -8.86
N HIS A 55 8.75 6.14 -9.98
CA HIS A 55 9.78 6.22 -11.01
C HIS A 55 10.02 7.68 -11.39
N CYS A 56 11.28 8.00 -11.59
CA CYS A 56 11.68 9.30 -12.13
C CYS A 56 12.30 9.00 -13.49
N TRP A 57 11.61 9.35 -14.58
CA TRP A 57 12.18 9.25 -15.92
C TRP A 57 12.79 10.61 -16.30
N PRO A 58 14.12 10.77 -16.18
CA PRO A 58 14.77 12.06 -16.41
C PRO A 58 14.59 12.57 -17.85
N LEU A 59 14.40 11.67 -18.81
CA LEU A 59 14.22 12.02 -20.23
C LEU A 59 12.81 12.48 -20.59
N LEU A 60 11.79 12.12 -19.79
CA LEU A 60 10.39 12.44 -20.09
C LEU A 60 9.78 13.45 -19.11
N GLY A 61 10.55 13.90 -18.10
CA GLY A 61 10.05 14.78 -17.04
C GLY A 61 8.93 14.16 -16.20
N ALA A 62 8.59 12.89 -16.44
CA ALA A 62 7.52 12.18 -15.77
C ALA A 62 8.04 11.62 -14.44
N LEU A 63 7.46 12.14 -13.37
CA LEU A 63 7.60 11.61 -12.03
C LEU A 63 6.29 10.90 -11.68
N HIS A 64 6.37 9.59 -11.48
CA HIS A 64 5.29 8.86 -10.82
C HIS A 64 5.64 8.75 -9.34
N THR A 65 4.76 9.26 -8.49
CA THR A 65 4.85 9.04 -7.06
C THR A 65 4.55 7.57 -6.74
N PRO A 66 5.21 6.99 -5.72
CA PRO A 66 4.88 5.66 -5.24
C PRO A 66 3.43 5.60 -4.76
N PHE A 67 2.72 4.52 -5.12
CA PHE A 67 1.37 4.29 -4.65
C PHE A 67 0.97 2.81 -4.64
N VAL A 68 -0.05 2.48 -3.86
CA VAL A 68 -0.83 1.24 -3.94
C VAL A 68 -2.30 1.61 -3.89
N MET A 69 -3.04 1.22 -4.92
CA MET A 69 -4.49 1.33 -4.99
C MET A 69 -5.10 -0.01 -4.55
N PHE A 70 -6.09 0.04 -3.67
CA PHE A 70 -6.68 -1.16 -3.07
C PHE A 70 -8.14 -0.97 -2.72
N GLU A 71 -8.84 -2.09 -2.67
CA GLU A 71 -10.18 -2.22 -2.11
C GLU A 71 -10.10 -2.81 -0.72
N ALA A 72 -10.88 -2.28 0.21
CA ALA A 72 -11.01 -2.77 1.57
C ALA A 72 -12.29 -2.21 2.19
N ASP A 73 -12.72 -2.76 3.32
CA ASP A 73 -13.66 -2.05 4.18
C ASP A 73 -13.01 -0.74 4.68
N SER A 74 -13.77 0.35 4.67
CA SER A 74 -13.34 1.67 5.11
C SER A 74 -12.67 1.68 6.50
N ARG A 75 -13.04 0.75 7.39
CA ARG A 75 -12.43 0.61 8.72
C ARG A 75 -10.93 0.32 8.65
N TYR A 76 -10.48 -0.50 7.69
CA TYR A 76 -9.09 -0.88 7.53
C TYR A 76 -8.28 0.27 6.92
N ALA A 77 -8.83 0.90 5.87
CA ALA A 77 -8.23 2.09 5.27
C ALA A 77 -8.09 3.22 6.30
N ARG A 78 -9.12 3.45 7.13
CA ARG A 78 -9.09 4.43 8.22
C ARG A 78 -8.02 4.11 9.26
N ARG A 79 -7.86 2.83 9.66
CA ARG A 79 -6.83 2.42 10.61
C ARG A 79 -5.43 2.71 10.06
N LEU A 80 -5.17 2.35 8.81
CA LEU A 80 -3.89 2.65 8.14
C LEU A 80 -3.65 4.17 8.05
N ALA A 81 -4.65 4.94 7.61
CA ALA A 81 -4.58 6.40 7.55
C ALA A 81 -4.27 7.01 8.93
N THR A 82 -4.87 6.48 9.98
CA THR A 82 -4.68 6.95 11.36
C THR A 82 -3.25 6.72 11.85
N VAL A 83 -2.68 5.54 11.59
CA VAL A 83 -1.29 5.24 11.97
C VAL A 83 -0.32 6.16 11.22
N ILE A 84 -0.51 6.33 9.91
CA ILE A 84 0.31 7.23 9.09
C ILE A 84 0.22 8.67 9.59
N HIS A 85 -0.99 9.17 9.85
CA HIS A 85 -1.19 10.53 10.34
C HIS A 85 -0.54 10.75 11.71
N ARG A 86 -0.59 9.76 12.61
CA ARG A 86 0.05 9.86 13.92
C ARG A 86 1.56 9.83 13.85
N ASP A 87 2.10 8.98 12.97
CA ASP A 87 3.52 8.99 12.70
C ASP A 87 3.92 10.40 12.29
N TRP A 88 3.22 11.01 11.33
CA TRP A 88 3.46 12.38 10.87
C TRP A 88 3.33 13.46 11.95
N CYS A 89 2.49 13.27 12.96
CA CYS A 89 2.33 14.22 14.07
C CYS A 89 3.32 13.98 15.23
N ALA A 90 4.06 12.87 15.24
CA ALA A 90 5.00 12.54 16.32
C ALA A 90 6.26 13.43 16.29
N LEU A 91 6.97 13.54 17.41
CA LEU A 91 8.27 14.23 17.46
C LEU A 91 9.35 13.52 16.62
N HIS A 92 9.21 12.20 16.49
CA HIS A 92 10.11 11.33 15.74
C HIS A 92 9.30 10.42 14.83
N HIS A 93 9.43 10.62 13.53
CA HIS A 93 8.72 9.84 12.51
C HIS A 93 9.47 8.56 12.11
N TYR A 94 8.74 7.49 11.83
CA TYR A 94 9.25 6.28 11.21
C TYR A 94 9.32 6.42 9.69
N LEU A 95 8.31 7.06 9.08
CA LEU A 95 8.28 7.35 7.66
C LEU A 95 9.16 8.56 7.35
N HIS A 96 9.89 8.47 6.25
CA HIS A 96 10.75 9.55 5.76
C HIS A 96 10.01 10.53 4.85
N TYR A 97 8.91 10.08 4.24
CA TYR A 97 8.12 10.86 3.31
C TYR A 97 6.69 11.05 3.80
N ASP A 98 6.05 12.07 3.25
CA ASP A 98 4.63 12.33 3.46
C ASP A 98 3.79 11.30 2.70
N TRP A 99 3.21 10.37 3.46
CA TRP A 99 2.30 9.33 2.98
C TRP A 99 0.87 9.65 3.40
N ASP A 100 -0.10 9.23 2.59
CA ASP A 100 -1.51 9.46 2.87
C ASP A 100 -2.36 8.31 2.31
N VAL A 101 -3.57 8.16 2.86
CA VAL A 101 -4.59 7.24 2.35
C VAL A 101 -5.82 8.04 1.97
N THR A 102 -6.12 8.11 0.67
CA THR A 102 -7.29 8.83 0.15
C THR A 102 -8.33 7.88 -0.40
N ALA A 103 -9.61 8.22 -0.19
CA ALA A 103 -10.74 7.51 -0.79
C ALA A 103 -11.08 8.12 -2.15
N ARG A 104 -11.34 7.28 -3.16
CA ARG A 104 -11.69 7.68 -4.53
C ARG A 104 -12.74 6.72 -5.08
N PHE A 105 -13.45 7.14 -6.12
CA PHE A 105 -14.25 6.24 -6.94
C PHE A 105 -13.46 5.92 -8.21
N ASP A 106 -13.43 4.66 -8.61
CA ASP A 106 -12.83 4.26 -9.88
C ASP A 106 -13.76 4.51 -11.07
N ASP A 107 -13.35 4.14 -12.29
CA ASP A 107 -14.14 4.34 -13.50
C ASP A 107 -15.44 3.51 -13.51
N ALA A 108 -15.56 2.50 -12.66
CA ALA A 108 -16.78 1.70 -12.47
C ALA A 108 -17.69 2.28 -11.37
N GLY A 109 -17.26 3.34 -10.68
CA GLY A 109 -17.98 3.93 -9.56
C GLY A 109 -17.80 3.18 -8.24
N GLU A 110 -16.84 2.25 -8.16
CA GLU A 110 -16.55 1.49 -6.95
C GLU A 110 -15.62 2.28 -6.02
N LEU A 111 -15.86 2.19 -4.72
CA LEU A 111 -15.03 2.85 -3.70
C LEU A 111 -13.69 2.14 -3.60
N VAL A 112 -12.62 2.86 -3.94
CA VAL A 112 -11.24 2.41 -3.82
C VAL A 112 -10.44 3.35 -2.92
N PHE A 113 -9.40 2.82 -2.30
CA PHE A 113 -8.46 3.58 -1.49
C PHE A 113 -7.11 3.66 -2.19
N LEU A 114 -6.42 4.78 -2.01
CA LEU A 114 -5.09 5.01 -2.55
C LEU A 114 -4.14 5.37 -1.42
N LEU A 115 -3.22 4.45 -1.12
CA LEU A 115 -2.02 4.74 -0.34
C LEU A 115 -0.99 5.38 -1.26
N GLU A 116 -0.67 6.65 -1.07
CA GLU A 116 0.28 7.37 -1.93
C GLU A 116 1.31 8.17 -1.15
N CYS A 117 2.51 8.26 -1.72
CA CYS A 117 3.55 9.16 -1.26
C CYS A 117 3.35 10.53 -1.94
N ARG A 118 2.97 11.54 -1.17
CA ARG A 118 2.74 12.91 -1.67
C ARG A 118 4.03 13.68 -1.91
N SER A 119 5.17 13.14 -1.46
CA SER A 119 6.48 13.74 -1.65
C SER A 119 6.94 13.61 -3.11
N ARG A 120 7.21 14.76 -3.76
CA ARG A 120 7.67 14.81 -5.17
C ARG A 120 9.11 14.36 -5.38
N ARG A 121 9.92 14.27 -4.34
CA ARG A 121 11.33 13.87 -4.45
C ARG A 121 11.66 12.90 -3.35
N PHE A 122 12.20 11.76 -3.74
CA PHE A 122 12.56 10.69 -2.81
C PHE A 122 13.92 10.09 -3.19
N ARG A 123 14.66 9.68 -2.15
CA ARG A 123 15.87 8.87 -2.27
C ARG A 123 15.44 7.42 -2.16
N ARG A 124 15.90 6.58 -3.10
CA ARG A 124 15.47 5.18 -3.22
C ARG A 124 15.58 4.40 -1.90
N SER A 125 16.71 4.51 -1.21
CA SER A 125 16.95 3.80 0.05
C SER A 125 16.03 4.22 1.21
N ARG A 126 15.61 5.49 1.26
CA ARG A 126 14.63 5.96 2.26
C ARG A 126 13.23 5.50 1.90
N LEU A 127 12.89 5.53 0.62
CA LEU A 127 11.59 5.07 0.14
C LEU A 127 11.39 3.57 0.40
N GLU A 128 12.42 2.76 0.16
CA GLU A 128 12.38 1.32 0.49
C GLU A 128 12.29 1.07 2.00
N ARG A 129 12.79 1.97 2.84
CA ARG A 129 12.56 1.90 4.28
C ARG A 129 11.11 2.21 4.63
N ASP A 130 10.51 3.21 4.00
CA ASP A 130 9.09 3.51 4.16
C ASP A 130 8.23 2.32 3.71
N PHE A 131 8.54 1.68 2.57
CA PHE A 131 7.84 0.48 2.13
C PHE A 131 7.88 -0.64 3.17
N ARG A 132 9.02 -0.87 3.83
CA ARG A 132 9.12 -1.86 4.91
C ARG A 132 8.30 -1.49 6.13
N THR A 133 8.31 -0.22 6.53
CA THR A 133 7.48 0.28 7.65
C THR A 133 6.00 0.11 7.32
N LEU A 134 5.57 0.53 6.13
CA LEU A 134 4.20 0.40 5.65
C LEU A 134 3.79 -1.08 5.52
N CYS A 135 4.70 -1.94 5.08
CA CYS A 135 4.47 -3.38 5.00
C CYS A 135 4.18 -3.96 6.38
N SER A 136 4.99 -3.61 7.38
CA SER A 136 4.77 -4.01 8.77
C SER A 136 3.40 -3.56 9.29
N TRP A 137 3.04 -2.30 9.06
CA TRP A 137 1.75 -1.77 9.52
C TRP A 137 0.56 -2.38 8.77
N ALA A 138 0.68 -2.58 7.46
CA ALA A 138 -0.36 -3.18 6.64
C ALA A 138 -0.60 -4.65 7.06
N ASP A 139 0.47 -5.42 7.24
CA ASP A 139 0.39 -6.82 7.66
C ASP A 139 -0.36 -6.92 8.99
N GLU A 140 0.02 -6.10 9.96
CA GLU A 140 -0.65 -6.07 11.26
C GLU A 140 -2.11 -5.65 11.12
N ILE A 141 -2.41 -4.49 10.51
CA ILE A 141 -3.77 -3.95 10.45
C ILE A 141 -4.72 -4.87 9.68
N PHE A 142 -4.29 -5.44 8.55
CA PHE A 142 -5.16 -6.23 7.68
C PHE A 142 -5.26 -7.69 8.10
N ARG A 143 -4.24 -8.25 8.77
CA ARG A 143 -4.30 -9.63 9.28
C ARG A 143 -4.76 -9.75 10.72
N SER A 144 -4.76 -8.66 11.49
CA SER A 144 -5.29 -8.65 12.86
C SER A 144 -6.66 -9.31 12.97
N GLY A 145 -7.47 -9.23 11.90
CA GLY A 145 -8.85 -9.69 11.90
C GLY A 145 -9.68 -8.85 12.87
N ASP A 146 -10.82 -8.34 12.44
CA ASP A 146 -11.80 -7.92 13.44
C ASP A 146 -12.42 -9.22 13.96
N VAL A 147 -11.95 -9.68 15.12
CA VAL A 147 -12.73 -10.61 15.92
C VAL A 147 -14.08 -9.93 16.14
N ALA A 148 -15.12 -10.60 15.62
CA ALA A 148 -16.54 -10.28 15.69
C ALA A 148 -17.10 -9.35 14.59
N ARG A 149 -17.87 -9.99 13.70
CA ARG A 149 -19.29 -9.67 13.52
C ARG A 149 -19.91 -9.15 14.82
N ARG A 150 -19.88 -7.84 15.03
CA ARG A 150 -20.97 -7.11 15.68
C ARG A 150 -21.19 -5.87 14.85
N SER A 151 -22.31 -5.90 14.12
CA SER A 151 -23.04 -4.70 13.78
C SER A 151 -23.21 -3.90 15.06
N ASP A 152 -22.35 -2.91 15.27
CA ASP A 152 -22.69 -1.62 15.87
C ASP A 152 -21.46 -0.74 15.72
N PHE A 153 -21.66 0.31 14.94
CA PHE A 153 -20.69 1.31 14.57
C PHE A 153 -20.46 2.22 15.78
N ASP A 154 -19.75 1.72 16.80
CA ASP A 154 -19.49 2.49 18.01
C ASP A 154 -18.10 3.17 17.95
N LEU A 155 -18.12 4.48 17.73
CA LEU A 155 -16.94 5.33 17.49
C LEU A 155 -16.09 5.60 18.74
N CYS A 156 -16.40 4.96 19.88
CA CYS A 156 -15.83 5.29 21.19
C CYS A 156 -14.99 4.18 21.84
N SER A 157 -14.74 3.04 21.16
CA SER A 157 -14.01 1.94 21.80
C SER A 157 -12.51 2.22 21.93
N SER A 158 -12.04 2.18 23.17
CA SER A 158 -10.65 2.32 23.65
C SER A 158 -9.69 1.25 23.12
N ASP A 159 -10.20 0.20 22.47
CA ASP A 159 -9.48 -1.02 22.07
C ASP A 159 -8.44 -0.79 20.94
N TRP A 160 -8.59 0.29 20.16
CA TRP A 160 -7.65 0.57 19.09
C TRP A 160 -6.33 1.16 19.59
N HIS A 161 -6.27 1.77 20.79
CA HIS A 161 -5.02 2.34 21.32
C HIS A 161 -3.97 1.25 21.56
N ASP A 162 -4.40 0.09 22.08
CA ASP A 162 -3.50 -1.04 22.37
C ASP A 162 -3.02 -1.70 21.08
N THR A 163 -3.92 -1.86 20.11
CA THR A 163 -3.52 -2.34 18.78
C THR A 163 -2.56 -1.37 18.10
N LEU A 164 -2.75 -0.06 18.25
CA LEU A 164 -1.90 0.94 17.61
C LEU A 164 -0.56 1.10 18.33
N ALA A 165 -0.54 0.97 19.66
CA ALA A 165 0.69 0.88 20.44
C ALA A 165 1.47 -0.39 20.07
N ALA A 166 0.80 -1.52 19.84
CA ALA A 166 1.41 -2.74 19.32
C ALA A 166 2.00 -2.53 17.92
N VAL A 167 1.26 -1.89 16.99
CA VAL A 167 1.74 -1.54 15.64
C VAL A 167 3.01 -0.71 15.69
N LEU A 168 3.02 0.33 16.52
CA LEU A 168 4.18 1.20 16.67
C LEU A 168 5.33 0.49 17.40
N ALA A 169 5.06 -0.33 18.43
CA ALA A 169 6.08 -1.08 19.16
C ALA A 169 6.73 -2.18 18.31
N ALA A 170 5.96 -2.90 17.50
CA ALA A 170 6.46 -3.90 16.55
C ALA A 170 7.44 -3.26 15.55
N SER A 171 7.15 -2.03 15.10
CA SER A 171 8.05 -1.27 14.22
C SER A 171 9.35 -0.81 14.90
N GLN A 172 9.37 -0.70 16.24
CA GLN A 172 10.56 -0.39 17.03
C GLN A 172 11.48 -1.60 17.22
N GLY A 173 10.93 -2.81 17.36
CA GLY A 173 11.69 -4.06 17.55
C GLY A 173 12.66 -4.36 16.41
N VAL A 174 12.37 -3.91 15.18
CA VAL A 174 13.24 -4.08 14.01
C VAL A 174 14.53 -3.22 14.10
N ARG A 175 14.57 -2.18 14.94
CA ARG A 175 15.78 -1.35 15.13
C ARG A 175 16.81 -1.96 16.10
N GLY A 176 16.49 -3.04 16.82
CA GLY A 176 17.37 -3.62 17.84
C GLY A 176 18.35 -4.70 17.38
N ALA A 177 18.27 -5.17 16.13
CA ALA A 177 18.99 -6.37 15.67
C ALA A 177 20.17 -6.09 14.71
N ALA A 178 20.73 -4.88 14.73
CA ALA A 178 21.96 -4.56 14.01
C ALA A 178 22.95 -3.85 14.95
N GLN A 179 23.72 -4.66 15.68
CA GLN A 179 25.05 -4.32 16.20
C GLN A 179 26.05 -5.29 15.61
#